data_AF-A0A2Z6UP75-F1
#
_entry.id   AF-A0A2Z6UP75-F1
#
_cell.length_a   1.000
_cell.length_b   1.000
_cell.length_c   1.000
_cell.angle_alpha   90.00
_cell.angle_beta   90.00
_cell.angle_gamma   90.00
#
_symmetry.space_group_name_H-M   'P 1'
#
loop_
_entity.id
_entity.type
_entity.pdbx_description
1 polymer ?
#
loop_
_entity_poly.entity_id
_entity_poly.type
_entity_poly.pdbx_seq_one_letter_code
_entity_poly.pdbx_strand_id
1 'polypeptide(L)' 'MKRELENLLGRKVDLLTKKSIEQSHNWIRQREILETAQVIYVAG' A
#
# COMPACT_ATOMS: atom_id res chain seq x y z
N MET A 1 -6.63 -5.06 11.69
CA MET A 1 -6.12 -5.22 10.31
C MET A 1 -4.60 -5.15 10.13
N LYS A 2 -3.88 -4.02 10.30
CA LYS A 2 -2.41 -3.97 10.07
C LYS A 2 -1.65 -5.07 10.82
N ARG A 3 -1.86 -5.17 12.14
CA ARG A 3 -1.22 -6.20 12.99
C ARG A 3 -1.55 -7.63 12.56
N GLU A 4 -2.79 -7.88 12.13
CA GLU A 4 -3.18 -9.20 11.61
C GLU A 4 -2.41 -9.54 10.32
N LEU A 5 -2.26 -8.58 9.42
CA LEU A 5 -1.48 -8.75 8.19
C LEU A 5 0.02 -8.97 8.48
N GLU A 6 0.58 -8.25 9.45
CA GLU A 6 1.97 -8.44 9.87
C GLU A 6 2.21 -9.84 10.43
N ASN A 7 1.29 -10.33 11.26
CA ASN A 7 1.33 -11.69 11.80
C ASN A 7 1.17 -12.74 10.69
N LEU A 8 0.25 -12.52 9.75
CA LEU A 8 -0.02 -13.44 8.65
C LEU A 8 1.17 -13.54 7.68
N LEU A 9 1.81 -12.41 7.37
CA LEU A 9 2.92 -12.33 6.41
C LEU A 9 4.29 -12.54 7.05
N GLY A 10 4.37 -12.60 8.39
CA GLY A 10 5.62 -12.76 9.13
C GLY A 10 6.61 -11.59 8.95
N ARG A 11 6.14 -10.42 8.53
CA ARG A 11 6.97 -9.23 8.28
C ARG A 11 6.21 -7.94 8.58
N LYS A 12 6.94 -6.83 8.74
CA LYS A 12 6.32 -5.49 8.84
C LYS A 12 5.54 -5.17 7.56
N VAL A 13 4.36 -4.56 7.74
CA VAL A 13 3.44 -4.22 6.66
C VAL A 13 3.11 -2.74 6.76
N ASP A 14 3.25 -2.00 5.67
CA ASP A 14 2.71 -0.64 5.59
C ASP A 14 1.28 -0.69 5.06
N LEU A 15 0.31 -0.28 5.89
CA LEU A 15 -1.10 -0.20 5.51
C LEU A 15 -1.48 1.26 5.28
N LEU A 16 -1.73 1.63 4.03
CA LEU A 16 -2.01 2.99 3.58
C LEU A 16 -3.18 2.98 2.59
N THR A 17 -3.80 4.15 2.40
CA THR A 17 -4.84 4.31 1.37
C THR A 17 -4.23 4.82 0.07
N LYS A 18 -4.79 4.44 -1.08
CA LYS A 18 -4.34 4.96 -2.38
C LYS A 18 -4.30 6.49 -2.41
N LYS A 19 -5.35 7.14 -1.90
CA LYS A 19 -5.45 8.60 -1.83
C LYS A 19 -4.30 9.25 -1.03
N SER A 20 -3.89 8.63 0.08
CA SER A 20 -2.77 9.15 0.88
C SER A 20 -1.42 9.08 0.15
N ILE A 21 -1.26 8.13 -0.78
CA ILE A 21 -0.07 8.03 -1.63
C ILE A 21 -0.13 9.07 -2.75
N GLU A 22 -1.29 9.28 -3.36
CA GLU A 22 -1.50 10.28 -4.42
C GLU A 22 -1.28 11.73 -3.94
N GLN A 23 -1.53 11.98 -2.65
CA GLN A 23 -1.34 13.29 -2.01
C GLN A 23 0.02 13.43 -1.30
N SER A 24 0.92 12.46 -1.47
CA SER A 24 2.23 12.45 -0.82
C SER A 24 3.13 13.56 -1.40
N HIS A 25 3.71 14.39 -0.53
CA HIS A 25 4.74 15.37 -0.94
C HIS A 25 6.00 14.72 -1.53
N ASN A 26 6.26 13.44 -1.19
CA ASN A 26 7.35 12.68 -1.78
C ASN A 26 6.87 12.03 -3.09
N TRP A 27 7.15 12.73 -4.19
CA TRP A 27 6.75 12.31 -5.53
C TRP A 27 7.48 11.04 -6.02
N ILE A 28 8.73 10.81 -5.57
CA ILE A 28 9.51 9.61 -5.94
C ILE A 28 8.82 8.38 -5.35
N ARG A 29 8.52 8.39 -4.04
CA ARG A 29 7.83 7.28 -3.37
C ARG A 29 6.43 7.07 -3.94
N GLN A 30 5.68 8.15 -4.21
CA GLN A 30 4.37 8.08 -4.83
C GLN A 30 4.42 7.36 -6.18
N ARG A 31 5.35 7.79 -7.05
CA ARG A 31 5.51 7.23 -8.39
C ARG A 31 5.87 5.74 -8.33
N GLU A 32 6.89 5.37 -7.56
CA GLU A 32 7.32 3.97 -7.43
C GLU A 32 6.19 3.05 -6.91
N ILE A 33 5.45 3.49 -5.89
CA ILE A 33 4.34 2.69 -5.33
C ILE A 33 3.21 2.52 -6.36
N LEU A 34 2.83 3.59 -7.07
CA LEU A 34 1.71 3.56 -8.01
C LEU A 34 2.05 2.81 -9.31
N GLU A 35 3.28 2.95 -9.83
CA GLU A 35 3.72 2.27 -11.06
C GLU A 35 3.87 0.76 -10.86
N THR A 36 4.24 0.31 -9.65
CA THR A 36 4.47 -1.11 -9.34
C THR A 36 3.31 -1.81 -8.62
N ALA A 37 2.25 -1.07 -8.27
CA ALA A 37 1.10 -1.61 -7.55
C ALA A 37 0.38 -2.71 -8.35
N GLN A 38 0.00 -3.78 -7.66
CA GLN A 38 -0.80 -4.87 -8.23
C GLN A 38 -2.17 -4.94 -7.55
N VAL A 39 -3.22 -5.02 -8.35
CA VAL A 39 -4.59 -5.17 -7.85
C VAL A 39 -4.83 -6.64 -7.52
N ILE A 40 -5.04 -6.93 -6.23
CA ILE A 40 -5.25 -8.31 -5.73
C ILE A 40 -6.75 -8.62 -5.57
N TYR A 41 -7.57 -7.60 -5.35
CA TYR A 41 -9.02 -7.74 -5.18
C TYR A 41 -9.75 -6.52 -5.73
N VAL A 42 -10.82 -6.77 -6.48
CA VAL A 42 -11.80 -5.78 -6.91
C VAL A 42 -13.16 -6.30 -6.44
N ALA A 43 -13.84 -5.55 -5.58
CA ALA A 43 -15.21 -5.88 -5.25
C ALA A 43 -16.05 -5.74 -6.53
N GLY A 44 -16.72 -6.83 -6.92
CA GLY A 44 -17.69 -6.86 -8.02
C GLY A 44 -19.03 -6.26 -7.61
#